data_AF-A0A520I248-F1
#
_entry.id   AF-A0A520I248-F1
#
_cell.length_a   1.000
_cell.length_b   1.000
_cell.length_c   1.000
_cell.angle_alpha   90.00
_cell.angle_beta   90.00
_cell.angle_gamma   90.00
#
_symmetry.space_group_name_H-M   'P 1'
#
loop_
_entity.id
_entity.type
_entity.pdbx_description
1 polymer ?
#
loop_
_entity_poly.entity_id
_entity_poly.type
_entity_poly.pdbx_seq_one_letter_code
_entity_poly.pdbx_strand_id
1 'polypeptide(L)'
;MLTLPTPTTQAGLRAYYTFNSLANKQGNATWNATLTGGQINATNPQCAITTELCREPVIPLVPIFTAPDTVCVNTPVQAVNLSAGQTTNYWSFCAANLATAPVGVNLGNPNNRLSLPTFMDYVKVGANYYGFVVNNTPSALIRLDFGNSLLNTPTATNLTNFGGIIPTGNWAEGIQIIENEGQWYVIMLWGNPAGDQSRLIKISFGSNISNPAPTATNWGNIGNMSQPLDLHMFKNQDEWYGLVVNGLNNTVTRLAFTNNFSNTPTGVNLGNIGNLEYPTGICAVSNNGSWHAFVTNGGNSSRVTGNYTLSRLDFGSSLLNIPTGVNLGGLGGTLRHPRDITILRSCDQITGLIVNGYMNAPSVVQLNFNNDLLSSPSFSSL
;
A
#
# COMPACT_ATOMS: atom_id res chain seq x y z
N MET A 1 45.93 25.65 -20.72
CA MET A 1 46.65 25.95 -19.46
C MET A 1 45.83 26.96 -18.69
N LEU A 2 45.18 26.55 -17.60
CA LEU A 2 44.43 27.47 -16.75
C LEU A 2 45.40 28.41 -16.05
N THR A 3 45.29 29.70 -16.34
CA THR A 3 46.02 30.77 -15.64
C THR A 3 45.46 30.90 -14.22
N LEU A 4 46.33 30.81 -13.22
CA LEU A 4 45.94 31.01 -11.82
C LEU A 4 45.46 32.46 -11.59
N PRO A 5 44.50 32.66 -10.67
CA PRO A 5 43.79 33.93 -10.53
C PRO A 5 44.71 35.04 -10.03
N THR A 6 44.67 36.18 -10.71
CA THR A 6 44.95 37.51 -10.15
C THR A 6 43.91 37.78 -9.05
N PRO A 7 44.28 38.28 -7.86
CA PRO A 7 45.28 39.33 -7.65
C PRO A 7 46.49 38.94 -6.77
N THR A 8 47.65 39.49 -7.10
CA THR A 8 48.95 39.37 -6.39
C THR A 8 49.03 40.14 -5.06
N THR A 9 47.92 40.41 -4.37
CA THR A 9 47.94 41.20 -3.13
C THR A 9 46.90 40.71 -2.13
N GLN A 10 47.24 39.66 -1.37
CA GLN A 10 46.54 39.30 -0.14
C GLN A 10 47.33 39.84 1.05
N ALA A 11 46.73 40.75 1.83
CA ALA A 11 47.38 41.34 2.99
C ALA A 11 47.79 40.25 3.99
N GLY A 12 49.08 40.20 4.34
CA GLY A 12 49.66 39.20 5.26
C GLY A 12 50.34 38.00 4.58
N LEU A 13 50.18 37.82 3.25
CA LEU A 13 50.89 36.78 2.51
C LEU A 13 52.37 37.16 2.34
N ARG A 14 53.29 36.39 2.95
CA ARG A 14 54.73 36.67 2.87
C ARG A 14 55.41 36.07 1.62
N ALA A 15 54.89 34.97 1.08
CA ALA A 15 55.26 34.40 -0.23
C ALA A 15 54.26 33.30 -0.65
N TYR A 16 54.15 33.05 -1.95
CA TYR A 16 53.63 31.79 -2.53
C TYR A 16 54.62 31.35 -3.62
N TYR A 17 54.84 30.06 -3.86
CA TYR A 17 55.92 29.64 -4.75
C TYR A 17 55.40 28.92 -5.98
N THR A 18 55.84 29.35 -7.16
CA THR A 18 55.59 28.65 -8.42
C THR A 18 56.90 28.53 -9.18
N PHE A 19 57.28 27.29 -9.47
CA PHE A 19 58.56 26.95 -10.08
C PHE A 19 58.31 26.26 -11.42
N ASN A 20 59.09 26.62 -12.45
CA ASN A 20 59.28 25.81 -13.66
C ASN A 20 60.76 25.46 -13.89
N SER A 21 61.62 25.87 -12.96
CA SER A 21 63.03 25.55 -12.80
C SER A 21 63.40 25.85 -11.34
N LEU A 22 64.68 25.92 -10.99
CA LEU A 22 65.10 26.40 -9.67
C LEU A 22 64.78 27.89 -9.42
N ALA A 23 64.48 28.65 -10.48
CA ALA A 23 64.07 30.03 -10.35
C ALA A 23 62.61 30.14 -9.91
N ASN A 24 62.37 30.90 -8.84
CA ASN A 24 61.03 31.33 -8.49
C ASN A 24 60.54 32.34 -9.55
N LYS A 25 59.36 32.09 -10.13
CA LYS A 25 58.75 32.95 -11.15
C LYS A 25 58.36 34.35 -10.68
N GLN A 26 58.37 34.61 -9.38
CA GLN A 26 58.04 35.93 -8.81
C GLN A 26 59.22 36.91 -8.83
N GLY A 27 60.40 36.50 -9.30
CA GLY A 27 61.53 37.40 -9.55
C GLY A 27 62.35 37.78 -8.31
N ASN A 28 62.01 37.28 -7.11
CA ASN A 28 62.86 37.44 -5.93
C ASN A 28 63.81 36.25 -5.77
N ALA A 29 65.10 36.48 -6.05
CA ALA A 29 66.13 35.44 -6.05
C ALA A 29 66.38 34.79 -4.66
N THR A 30 66.02 35.47 -3.57
CA THR A 30 66.14 34.95 -2.19
C THR A 30 65.32 33.67 -1.98
N TRP A 31 64.31 33.45 -2.81
CA TRP A 31 63.38 32.32 -2.72
C TRP A 31 63.50 31.33 -3.88
N ASN A 32 64.62 31.38 -4.61
CA ASN A 32 64.93 30.35 -5.60
C ASN A 32 65.16 29.01 -4.89
N ALA A 33 64.66 27.93 -5.48
CA ALA A 33 64.89 26.58 -4.95
C ALA A 33 66.34 26.17 -5.18
N THR A 34 66.90 25.36 -4.28
CA THR A 34 68.21 24.73 -4.45
C THR A 34 68.03 23.23 -4.45
N LEU A 35 68.67 22.51 -5.39
CA LEU A 35 68.63 21.05 -5.38
C LEU A 35 69.53 20.52 -4.28
N THR A 36 69.03 19.54 -3.53
CA THR A 36 69.84 18.73 -2.62
C THR A 36 69.87 17.31 -3.19
N GLY A 37 70.89 17.03 -4.02
CA GLY A 37 71.05 15.73 -4.69
C GLY A 37 70.11 15.54 -5.89
N GLY A 38 70.54 15.95 -7.09
CA GLY A 38 69.83 15.74 -8.35
C GLY A 38 70.16 16.79 -9.41
N GLN A 39 69.70 16.59 -10.65
CA GLN A 39 69.76 17.58 -11.75
C GLN A 39 68.37 17.77 -12.37
N ILE A 40 68.02 19.01 -12.73
CA ILE A 40 66.76 19.28 -13.46
C ILE A 40 66.86 18.72 -14.88
N ASN A 41 65.80 18.05 -15.34
CA ASN A 41 65.69 17.37 -16.64
C ASN A 41 66.64 16.17 -16.84
N ALA A 42 67.17 15.59 -15.77
CA ALA A 42 67.85 14.30 -15.80
C ALA A 42 66.92 13.18 -15.32
N THR A 43 67.00 12.00 -15.93
CA THR A 43 66.26 10.81 -15.52
C THR A 43 66.73 10.40 -14.12
N ASN A 44 65.83 10.38 -13.13
CA ASN A 44 66.15 9.85 -11.80
C ASN A 44 66.04 8.31 -11.84
N PRO A 45 67.15 7.54 -11.78
CA PRO A 45 67.11 6.09 -11.89
C PRO A 45 66.45 5.39 -10.70
N GLN A 46 66.14 6.14 -9.62
CA GLN A 46 65.51 5.63 -8.41
C GLN A 46 64.03 6.03 -8.25
N CYS A 47 63.45 6.78 -9.21
CA CYS A 47 62.03 7.14 -9.16
C CYS A 47 61.20 6.12 -9.93
N ALA A 48 60.86 5.00 -9.29
CA ALA A 48 59.86 4.07 -9.82
C ALA A 48 58.46 4.61 -9.49
N ILE A 49 57.87 5.40 -10.39
CA ILE A 49 56.45 5.78 -10.27
C ILE A 49 55.60 4.57 -10.66
N THR A 50 55.07 3.86 -9.67
CA THR A 50 53.96 2.91 -9.89
C THR A 50 52.66 3.72 -9.98
N THR A 51 51.95 3.64 -11.09
CA THR A 51 50.74 4.42 -11.42
C THR A 51 49.49 3.97 -10.64
N GLU A 52 49.59 3.62 -9.36
CA GLU A 52 48.51 2.90 -8.65
C GLU A 52 48.16 3.48 -7.27
N LEU A 53 48.21 4.81 -7.10
CA LEU A 53 47.82 5.47 -5.83
C LEU A 53 46.65 6.47 -5.92
N CYS A 54 45.90 6.50 -7.02
CA CYS A 54 44.69 7.35 -7.14
C CYS A 54 43.42 6.60 -7.54
N ARG A 55 43.36 5.29 -7.34
CA ARG A 55 42.11 4.55 -7.47
C ARG A 55 42.05 3.50 -6.38
N GLU A 56 41.60 3.90 -5.19
CA GLU A 56 40.91 2.94 -4.33
C GLU A 56 39.86 2.26 -5.22
N PRO A 57 39.92 0.93 -5.42
CA PRO A 57 38.90 0.26 -6.19
C PRO A 57 37.58 0.54 -5.48
N VAL A 58 36.66 1.22 -6.17
CA VAL A 58 35.27 1.27 -5.74
C VAL A 58 34.80 -0.18 -5.79
N ILE A 59 34.90 -0.90 -4.67
CA ILE A 59 34.32 -2.22 -4.53
C ILE A 59 32.82 -1.98 -4.68
N PRO A 60 32.18 -2.45 -5.76
CA PRO A 60 30.76 -2.24 -5.91
C PRO A 60 30.07 -2.88 -4.71
N LEU A 61 29.19 -2.12 -4.05
CA LEU A 61 28.30 -2.61 -3.02
C LEU A 61 27.32 -3.58 -3.68
N VAL A 62 27.73 -4.85 -3.81
CA VAL A 62 26.90 -5.90 -4.40
C VAL A 62 26.31 -6.71 -3.25
N PRO A 63 25.06 -6.45 -2.84
CA PRO A 63 24.37 -7.37 -1.96
C PRO A 63 24.12 -8.67 -2.74
N ILE A 64 24.72 -9.77 -2.29
CA ILE A 64 24.49 -11.11 -2.88
C ILE A 64 24.50 -12.18 -1.78
N PHE A 65 23.67 -13.20 -1.95
CA PHE A 65 23.71 -14.43 -1.16
C PHE A 65 23.49 -15.63 -2.08
N THR A 66 23.87 -16.81 -1.60
CA THR A 66 23.47 -18.08 -2.20
C THR A 66 22.68 -18.89 -1.18
N ALA A 67 21.66 -19.60 -1.66
CA ALA A 67 20.92 -20.59 -0.90
C ALA A 67 20.57 -21.75 -1.84
N PRO A 68 20.40 -22.98 -1.33
CA PRO A 68 19.87 -24.08 -2.12
C PRO A 68 18.51 -23.69 -2.73
N ASP A 69 18.32 -23.95 -4.03
CA ASP A 69 17.05 -23.71 -4.72
C ASP A 69 16.01 -24.80 -4.41
N THR A 70 16.46 -25.94 -3.88
CA THR A 70 15.65 -27.11 -3.55
C THR A 70 16.18 -27.76 -2.27
N VAL A 71 15.30 -28.00 -1.30
CA VAL A 71 15.61 -28.76 -0.07
C VAL A 71 14.52 -29.77 0.24
N CYS A 72 14.85 -30.86 0.95
CA CYS A 72 13.84 -31.77 1.48
C CYS A 72 13.05 -31.09 2.60
N VAL A 73 11.76 -31.46 2.74
CA VAL A 73 10.91 -31.00 3.84
C VAL A 73 11.62 -31.24 5.19
N ASN A 74 11.58 -30.25 6.08
CA ASN A 74 12.25 -30.23 7.39
C ASN A 74 13.79 -30.20 7.36
N THR A 75 14.42 -29.89 6.23
CA THR A 75 15.87 -29.67 6.19
C THR A 75 16.18 -28.18 6.41
N PRO A 76 17.05 -27.83 7.37
CA PRO A 76 17.47 -26.44 7.54
C PRO A 76 18.11 -25.86 6.28
N VAL A 77 17.64 -24.68 5.84
CA VAL A 77 18.24 -23.94 4.71
C VAL A 77 19.32 -23.02 5.26
N GLN A 78 20.55 -23.18 4.77
CA GLN A 78 21.67 -22.29 5.08
C GLN A 78 21.86 -21.29 3.93
N ALA A 79 21.68 -20.00 4.20
CA ALA A 79 22.00 -18.93 3.26
C ALA A 79 23.43 -18.43 3.52
N VAL A 80 24.25 -18.34 2.48
CA VAL A 80 25.63 -17.84 2.55
C VAL A 80 25.66 -16.41 2.00
N ASN A 81 25.97 -15.44 2.85
CA ASN A 81 26.14 -14.05 2.43
C ASN A 81 27.46 -13.91 1.66
N LEU A 82 27.39 -13.51 0.39
CA LEU A 82 28.53 -13.26 -0.49
C LEU A 82 28.78 -11.75 -0.70
N SER A 83 28.09 -10.88 0.04
CA SER A 83 28.17 -9.43 -0.15
C SER A 83 29.57 -8.89 0.11
N ALA A 84 30.02 -7.97 -0.74
CA ALA A 84 31.31 -7.31 -0.61
C ALA A 84 31.15 -5.79 -0.48
N GLY A 85 32.07 -5.15 0.27
CA GLY A 85 32.16 -3.69 0.40
C GLY A 85 31.15 -3.05 1.36
N GLN A 86 30.21 -3.80 1.96
CA GLN A 86 29.21 -3.27 2.89
C GLN A 86 29.61 -3.54 4.35
N THR A 87 29.32 -2.62 5.28
CA THR A 87 29.55 -2.80 6.74
C THR A 87 28.37 -3.46 7.46
N THR A 88 27.16 -3.40 6.89
CA THR A 88 25.94 -4.04 7.39
C THR A 88 25.08 -4.50 6.21
N ASN A 89 24.48 -5.68 6.28
CA ASN A 89 23.51 -6.18 5.29
C ASN A 89 22.18 -6.50 5.99
N TYR A 90 21.05 -6.22 5.33
CA TYR A 90 19.73 -6.66 5.75
C TYR A 90 19.13 -7.57 4.68
N TRP A 91 18.84 -8.81 5.06
CA TRP A 91 18.28 -9.82 4.17
C TRP A 91 16.87 -10.15 4.63
N SER A 92 15.90 -10.00 3.72
CA SER A 92 14.51 -10.37 3.98
C SER A 92 14.05 -11.30 2.87
N PHE A 93 13.60 -12.50 3.25
CA PHE A 93 12.83 -13.38 2.37
C PHE A 93 11.35 -12.96 2.30
N CYS A 94 10.95 -11.98 3.11
CA CYS A 94 9.65 -11.33 3.06
C CYS A 94 9.67 -10.22 2.00
N ALA A 95 8.70 -10.22 1.10
CA ALA A 95 8.65 -9.33 -0.07
C ALA A 95 8.55 -7.83 0.28
N ALA A 96 8.20 -7.46 1.52
CA ALA A 96 8.12 -6.07 1.97
C ALA A 96 8.39 -5.93 3.48
N ASN A 97 9.22 -4.95 3.84
CA ASN A 97 9.31 -4.47 5.21
C ASN A 97 8.13 -3.52 5.47
N LEU A 98 7.09 -4.01 6.14
CA LEU A 98 5.92 -3.19 6.48
C LEU A 98 6.18 -2.25 7.65
N ALA A 99 7.34 -2.31 8.33
CA ALA A 99 7.67 -1.43 9.46
C ALA A 99 8.15 -0.03 9.03
N THR A 100 8.35 0.21 7.74
CA THR A 100 8.73 1.54 7.22
C THR A 100 7.52 2.26 6.66
N ALA A 101 7.42 3.57 6.93
CA ALA A 101 6.37 4.41 6.37
C ALA A 101 6.38 4.35 4.83
N PRO A 102 5.23 4.15 4.16
CA PRO A 102 5.16 4.10 2.71
C PRO A 102 5.43 5.48 2.11
N VAL A 103 6.11 5.51 0.96
CA VAL A 103 6.29 6.73 0.17
C VAL A 103 5.14 6.82 -0.84
N GLY A 104 4.27 7.81 -0.65
CA GLY A 104 3.15 8.08 -1.57
C GLY A 104 3.58 8.85 -2.81
N VAL A 105 3.04 8.47 -3.97
CA VAL A 105 3.13 9.25 -5.21
C VAL A 105 1.72 9.70 -5.58
N ASN A 106 1.54 11.01 -5.81
CA ASN A 106 0.28 11.53 -6.31
C ASN A 106 0.16 11.27 -7.82
N LEU A 107 -0.72 10.33 -8.20
CA LEU A 107 -0.98 9.98 -9.61
C LEU A 107 -1.94 10.95 -10.31
N GLY A 108 -2.40 11.99 -9.63
CA GLY A 108 -3.34 12.98 -10.14
C GLY A 108 -4.76 12.43 -10.30
N ASN A 109 -5.48 12.93 -11.31
CA ASN A 109 -6.80 12.45 -11.69
C ASN A 109 -6.72 11.83 -13.10
N PRO A 110 -6.39 10.52 -13.21
CA PRO A 110 -6.25 9.84 -14.49
C PRO A 110 -7.44 10.10 -15.43
N ASN A 111 -7.14 10.63 -16.62
CA ASN A 111 -8.11 11.02 -17.66
C ASN A 111 -9.30 11.89 -17.16
N ASN A 112 -9.14 12.60 -16.04
CA ASN A 112 -10.20 13.37 -15.38
C ASN A 112 -11.46 12.53 -15.07
N ARG A 113 -11.27 11.27 -14.67
CA ARG A 113 -12.38 10.34 -14.43
C ARG A 113 -12.74 10.12 -12.96
N LEU A 114 -11.84 10.46 -12.03
CA LEU A 114 -12.12 10.36 -10.61
C LEU A 114 -12.94 11.56 -10.14
N SER A 115 -14.00 11.28 -9.38
CA SER A 115 -14.89 12.29 -8.79
C SER A 115 -15.39 11.78 -7.45
N LEU A 116 -14.84 12.35 -6.37
CA LEU A 116 -15.02 11.86 -5.00
C LEU A 116 -14.86 10.33 -4.90
N PRO A 117 -13.68 9.77 -5.27
CA PRO A 117 -13.45 8.34 -5.17
C PRO A 117 -13.49 7.89 -3.70
N THR A 118 -14.07 6.72 -3.42
CA THR A 118 -14.21 6.18 -2.06
C THR A 118 -13.50 4.86 -1.87
N PHE A 119 -13.94 3.81 -2.58
CA PHE A 119 -13.38 2.46 -2.47
C PHE A 119 -12.78 2.01 -3.79
N MET A 120 -11.84 1.08 -3.70
CA MET A 120 -11.28 0.42 -4.86
C MET A 120 -10.86 -1.00 -4.54
N ASP A 121 -10.81 -1.82 -5.59
CA ASP A 121 -10.13 -3.10 -5.56
C ASP A 121 -9.29 -3.24 -6.84
N TYR A 122 -8.33 -4.15 -6.86
CA TYR A 122 -7.49 -4.37 -8.04
C TYR A 122 -7.16 -5.85 -8.24
N VAL A 123 -6.83 -6.18 -9.48
CA VAL A 123 -6.43 -7.54 -9.84
C VAL A 123 -5.31 -7.52 -10.87
N LYS A 124 -4.49 -8.58 -10.85
CA LYS A 124 -3.51 -8.87 -11.89
C LYS A 124 -4.06 -9.94 -12.83
N VAL A 125 -4.13 -9.66 -14.13
CA VAL A 125 -4.53 -10.63 -15.17
C VAL A 125 -3.43 -10.71 -16.22
N GLY A 126 -2.84 -11.90 -16.34
CA GLY A 126 -1.62 -12.10 -17.14
C GLY A 126 -0.49 -11.20 -16.63
N ALA A 127 0.06 -10.36 -17.52
CA ALA A 127 1.11 -9.41 -17.15
C ALA A 127 0.57 -8.09 -16.60
N ASN A 128 -0.74 -7.80 -16.71
CA ASN A 128 -1.29 -6.47 -16.48
C ASN A 128 -2.05 -6.37 -15.15
N TYR A 129 -2.10 -5.15 -14.59
CA TYR A 129 -2.89 -4.79 -13.43
C TYR A 129 -4.07 -3.90 -13.81
N TYR A 130 -5.23 -4.20 -13.22
CA TYR A 130 -6.48 -3.49 -13.40
C TYR A 130 -7.03 -3.09 -12.05
N GLY A 131 -7.27 -1.79 -11.83
CA GLY A 131 -7.96 -1.28 -10.65
C GLY A 131 -9.40 -0.90 -11.01
N PHE A 132 -10.30 -1.01 -10.04
CA PHE A 132 -11.69 -0.58 -10.17
C PHE A 132 -12.02 0.33 -9.01
N VAL A 133 -12.27 1.60 -9.31
CA VAL A 133 -12.52 2.66 -8.35
C VAL A 133 -13.99 3.05 -8.41
N VAL A 134 -14.60 3.17 -7.24
CA VAL A 134 -15.94 3.71 -7.08
C VAL A 134 -15.85 5.21 -6.90
N ASN A 135 -16.42 5.95 -7.85
CA ASN A 135 -16.75 7.35 -7.62
C ASN A 135 -18.03 7.39 -6.79
N ASN A 136 -18.04 8.16 -5.72
CA ASN A 136 -19.24 8.36 -4.91
C ASN A 136 -20.17 9.40 -5.53
N THR A 137 -19.64 10.48 -6.11
CA THR A 137 -20.42 11.62 -6.62
C THR A 137 -19.82 12.20 -7.90
N PRO A 138 -20.49 12.14 -9.06
CA PRO A 138 -21.62 11.25 -9.33
C PRO A 138 -21.18 9.79 -9.25
N SER A 139 -22.08 8.94 -8.77
CA SER A 139 -21.84 7.52 -8.63
C SER A 139 -21.49 6.87 -9.97
N ALA A 140 -20.31 6.24 -10.05
CA ALA A 140 -19.83 5.56 -11.25
C ALA A 140 -18.73 4.54 -10.91
N LEU A 141 -18.56 3.55 -11.77
CA LEU A 141 -17.41 2.64 -11.73
C LEU A 141 -16.35 3.07 -12.75
N ILE A 142 -15.14 3.31 -12.26
CA ILE A 142 -13.99 3.70 -13.07
C ILE A 142 -13.00 2.54 -13.10
N ARG A 143 -12.66 2.05 -14.30
CA ARG A 143 -11.54 1.11 -14.48
C ARG A 143 -10.24 1.89 -14.68
N LEU A 144 -9.20 1.49 -13.96
CA LEU A 144 -7.82 1.94 -14.10
C LEU A 144 -7.00 0.83 -14.73
N ASP A 145 -6.37 1.11 -15.87
CA ASP A 145 -5.49 0.18 -16.57
C ASP A 145 -4.03 0.60 -16.30
N PHE A 146 -3.32 -0.14 -15.44
CA PHE A 146 -1.95 0.17 -15.00
C PHE A 146 -0.87 -0.44 -15.91
N GLY A 147 -1.23 -1.34 -16.82
CA GLY A 147 -0.24 -2.14 -17.55
C GLY A 147 0.52 -3.06 -16.59
N ASN A 148 1.82 -3.23 -16.79
CA ASN A 148 2.60 -4.27 -16.10
C ASN A 148 3.03 -3.95 -14.66
N SER A 149 2.64 -2.80 -14.10
CA SER A 149 3.03 -2.39 -12.74
C SER A 149 2.03 -1.42 -12.12
N LEU A 150 1.67 -1.63 -10.85
CA LEU A 150 0.86 -0.69 -10.07
C LEU A 150 1.55 0.67 -9.83
N LEU A 151 2.85 0.76 -10.11
CA LEU A 151 3.62 2.02 -10.01
C LEU A 151 3.46 2.90 -11.26
N ASN A 152 2.86 2.39 -12.33
CA ASN A 152 2.59 3.18 -13.52
C ASN A 152 1.44 4.17 -13.28
N THR A 153 1.44 5.30 -13.97
CA THR A 153 0.23 6.14 -14.07
C THR A 153 -0.79 5.41 -14.95
N PRO A 154 -1.97 5.04 -14.43
CA PRO A 154 -2.94 4.27 -15.20
C PRO A 154 -3.68 5.14 -16.22
N THR A 155 -4.25 4.51 -17.25
CA THR A 155 -5.34 5.12 -18.02
C THR A 155 -6.68 4.80 -17.37
N ALA A 156 -7.61 5.75 -17.33
CA ALA A 156 -8.92 5.56 -16.70
C ALA A 156 -10.08 5.57 -17.71
N THR A 157 -10.96 4.58 -17.56
CA THR A 157 -12.18 4.40 -18.35
C THR A 157 -13.40 4.41 -17.42
N ASN A 158 -14.39 5.26 -17.71
CA ASN A 158 -15.68 5.23 -17.02
C ASN A 158 -16.56 4.13 -17.66
N LEU A 159 -16.99 3.14 -16.86
CA LEU A 159 -17.78 2.00 -17.32
C LEU A 159 -19.29 2.26 -17.39
N THR A 160 -19.69 3.54 -17.36
CA THR A 160 -21.07 4.04 -17.39
C THR A 160 -21.87 3.69 -16.12
N ASN A 161 -23.14 4.13 -16.08
CA ASN A 161 -24.07 3.87 -14.99
C ASN A 161 -24.95 2.62 -15.23
N PHE A 162 -24.66 1.84 -16.28
CA PHE A 162 -25.38 0.61 -16.64
C PHE A 162 -26.89 0.79 -16.77
N GLY A 163 -27.32 1.82 -17.51
CA GLY A 163 -28.74 2.13 -17.69
C GLY A 163 -29.44 2.58 -16.40
N GLY A 164 -28.69 3.11 -15.43
CA GLY A 164 -29.20 3.56 -14.13
C GLY A 164 -29.21 2.49 -13.04
N ILE A 165 -28.64 1.30 -13.29
CA ILE A 165 -28.45 0.28 -12.25
C ILE A 165 -27.54 0.80 -11.14
N ILE A 166 -26.45 1.47 -11.51
CA ILE A 166 -25.73 2.37 -10.60
C ILE A 166 -26.49 3.71 -10.66
N PRO A 167 -27.19 4.12 -9.59
CA PRO A 167 -27.89 5.39 -9.59
C PRO A 167 -26.89 6.54 -9.74
N THR A 168 -27.23 7.62 -10.45
CA THR A 168 -26.32 8.75 -10.72
C THR A 168 -26.14 9.72 -9.55
N GLY A 169 -26.75 9.43 -8.40
CA GLY A 169 -26.67 10.23 -7.19
C GLY A 169 -25.34 10.06 -6.45
N ASN A 170 -25.40 10.31 -5.15
CA ASN A 170 -24.28 10.06 -4.25
C ASN A 170 -24.38 8.62 -3.73
N TRP A 171 -23.46 8.16 -2.89
CA TRP A 171 -23.60 6.93 -2.09
C TRP A 171 -23.18 5.59 -2.73
N ALA A 172 -22.45 5.59 -3.85
CA ALA A 172 -21.70 4.39 -4.23
C ALA A 172 -20.48 4.22 -3.29
N GLU A 173 -20.30 3.02 -2.76
CA GLU A 173 -19.32 2.73 -1.72
C GLU A 173 -18.59 1.40 -2.04
N GLY A 174 -18.44 0.51 -1.06
CA GLY A 174 -17.60 -0.69 -1.12
C GLY A 174 -17.71 -1.51 -2.40
N ILE A 175 -16.57 -2.05 -2.81
CA ILE A 175 -16.40 -2.87 -4.02
C ILE A 175 -15.44 -4.02 -3.74
N GLN A 176 -15.70 -5.18 -4.34
CA GLN A 176 -14.72 -6.26 -4.48
C GLN A 176 -14.81 -6.95 -5.83
N ILE A 177 -13.64 -7.31 -6.38
CA ILE A 177 -13.48 -8.04 -7.63
C ILE A 177 -13.33 -9.52 -7.31
N ILE A 178 -14.06 -10.37 -8.05
CA ILE A 178 -14.05 -11.81 -7.84
C ILE A 178 -13.87 -12.51 -9.18
N GLU A 179 -12.90 -13.42 -9.24
CA GLU A 179 -12.85 -14.44 -10.28
C GLU A 179 -13.53 -15.71 -9.76
N ASN A 180 -14.54 -16.19 -10.49
CA ASN A 180 -15.17 -17.47 -10.19
C ASN A 180 -15.48 -18.20 -11.50
N GLU A 181 -15.08 -19.46 -11.61
CA GLU A 181 -15.35 -20.31 -12.79
C GLU A 181 -14.86 -19.68 -14.11
N GLY A 182 -13.71 -18.99 -14.07
CA GLY A 182 -13.13 -18.29 -15.23
C GLY A 182 -13.91 -17.06 -15.69
N GLN A 183 -14.85 -16.57 -14.87
CA GLN A 183 -15.61 -15.35 -15.11
C GLN A 183 -15.26 -14.30 -14.05
N TRP A 184 -15.25 -13.04 -14.48
CA TRP A 184 -14.95 -11.89 -13.65
C TRP A 184 -16.23 -11.17 -13.22
N TYR A 185 -16.31 -10.88 -11.93
CA TYR A 185 -17.40 -10.17 -11.30
C TYR A 185 -16.87 -9.01 -10.46
N VAL A 186 -17.65 -7.95 -10.41
CA VAL A 186 -17.53 -6.89 -9.40
C VAL A 186 -18.79 -6.91 -8.56
N ILE A 187 -18.63 -7.04 -7.25
CA ILE A 187 -19.71 -6.88 -6.27
C ILE A 187 -19.55 -5.49 -5.66
N MET A 188 -20.59 -4.67 -5.77
CA MET A 188 -20.58 -3.26 -5.39
C MET A 188 -21.79 -2.94 -4.50
N LEU A 189 -21.57 -2.02 -3.56
CA LEU A 189 -22.61 -1.45 -2.70
C LEU A 189 -23.03 -0.07 -3.19
N TRP A 190 -24.32 0.21 -3.06
CA TRP A 190 -24.87 1.56 -3.20
C TRP A 190 -25.88 1.81 -2.08
N GLY A 191 -25.82 2.95 -1.39
CA GLY A 191 -26.48 3.11 -0.10
C GLY A 191 -26.98 4.50 0.26
N ASN A 192 -28.19 4.88 -0.14
CA ASN A 192 -28.78 6.17 0.24
C ASN A 192 -29.14 6.24 1.74
N PRO A 193 -28.82 7.33 2.46
CA PRO A 193 -29.30 7.58 3.81
C PRO A 193 -30.81 7.88 3.92
N ALA A 194 -31.50 8.18 2.81
CA ALA A 194 -32.93 8.42 2.79
C ALA A 194 -33.71 7.18 2.27
N GLY A 195 -34.44 6.51 3.16
CA GLY A 195 -35.29 5.36 2.86
C GLY A 195 -34.53 4.06 2.48
N ASP A 196 -35.27 3.01 2.08
CA ASP A 196 -34.74 1.64 1.91
C ASP A 196 -34.03 1.38 0.57
N GLN A 197 -33.43 2.40 -0.05
CA GLN A 197 -32.91 2.29 -1.43
C GLN A 197 -31.52 1.62 -1.55
N SER A 198 -30.91 1.25 -0.44
CA SER A 198 -29.63 0.52 -0.41
C SER A 198 -29.72 -0.74 -1.27
N ARG A 199 -28.64 -1.07 -1.98
CA ARG A 199 -28.65 -2.21 -2.90
C ARG A 199 -27.28 -2.84 -3.08
N LEU A 200 -27.32 -4.14 -3.31
CA LEU A 200 -26.19 -4.91 -3.80
C LEU A 200 -26.24 -4.96 -5.33
N ILE A 201 -25.12 -4.64 -5.97
CA ILE A 201 -24.98 -4.61 -7.43
C ILE A 201 -23.91 -5.62 -7.82
N LYS A 202 -24.22 -6.47 -8.80
CA LYS A 202 -23.24 -7.32 -9.49
C LYS A 202 -22.95 -6.72 -10.85
N ILE A 203 -21.68 -6.68 -11.25
CA ILE A 203 -21.26 -6.35 -12.61
C ILE A 203 -20.47 -7.54 -13.14
N SER A 204 -20.90 -8.09 -14.27
CA SER A 204 -20.32 -9.26 -14.92
C SER A 204 -19.50 -8.84 -16.13
N PHE A 205 -18.19 -9.12 -16.08
CA PHE A 205 -17.26 -8.84 -17.18
C PHE A 205 -17.12 -10.02 -18.14
N GLY A 206 -17.58 -11.21 -17.73
CA GLY A 206 -17.34 -12.45 -18.48
C GLY A 206 -15.90 -12.93 -18.28
N SER A 207 -15.34 -13.65 -19.25
CA SER A 207 -13.96 -14.16 -19.19
C SER A 207 -12.87 -13.08 -19.34
N ASN A 208 -13.25 -11.84 -19.62
CA ASN A 208 -12.31 -10.74 -19.82
C ASN A 208 -12.60 -9.59 -18.84
N ILE A 209 -11.74 -9.40 -17.84
CA ILE A 209 -11.85 -8.29 -16.87
C ILE A 209 -11.85 -6.91 -17.52
N SER A 210 -11.30 -6.78 -18.73
CA SER A 210 -11.27 -5.52 -19.48
C SER A 210 -12.44 -5.37 -20.48
N ASN A 211 -13.49 -6.19 -20.37
CA ASN A 211 -14.68 -6.09 -21.20
C ASN A 211 -15.21 -4.64 -21.24
N PRO A 212 -15.31 -4.00 -22.42
CA PRO A 212 -15.74 -2.61 -22.54
C PRO A 212 -17.24 -2.40 -22.31
N ALA A 213 -18.04 -3.47 -22.32
CA ALA A 213 -19.48 -3.45 -22.09
C ALA A 213 -19.91 -4.57 -21.13
N PRO A 214 -19.50 -4.51 -19.85
CA PRO A 214 -19.94 -5.48 -18.85
C PRO A 214 -21.43 -5.29 -18.54
N THR A 215 -22.08 -6.32 -18.00
CA THR A 215 -23.51 -6.29 -17.67
C THR A 215 -23.72 -6.17 -16.17
N ALA A 216 -24.51 -5.19 -15.74
CA ALA A 216 -24.85 -5.03 -14.32
C ALA A 216 -26.20 -5.69 -13.98
N THR A 217 -26.35 -6.12 -12.73
CA THR A 217 -27.57 -6.65 -12.14
C THR A 217 -27.78 -5.97 -10.79
N ASN A 218 -28.93 -5.36 -10.60
CA ASN A 218 -29.36 -4.86 -9.30
C ASN A 218 -30.07 -6.00 -8.53
N TRP A 219 -29.50 -6.43 -7.41
CA TRP A 219 -30.14 -7.43 -6.54
C TRP A 219 -31.02 -6.81 -5.45
N GLY A 220 -31.06 -5.48 -5.36
CA GLY A 220 -31.87 -4.77 -4.38
C GLY A 220 -31.28 -4.81 -2.96
N ASN A 221 -32.12 -4.44 -1.99
CA ASN A 221 -31.74 -4.37 -0.58
C ASN A 221 -31.78 -5.75 0.08
N ILE A 222 -30.63 -6.42 0.15
CA ILE A 222 -30.51 -7.76 0.74
C ILE A 222 -30.20 -7.66 2.23
N GLY A 223 -31.01 -8.29 3.09
CA GLY A 223 -30.74 -8.35 4.54
C GLY A 223 -30.87 -6.99 5.26
N ASN A 224 -31.75 -6.11 4.77
CA ASN A 224 -32.06 -4.80 5.38
C ASN A 224 -30.81 -3.92 5.60
N MET A 225 -30.00 -3.78 4.55
CA MET A 225 -28.85 -2.87 4.56
C MET A 225 -29.31 -1.41 4.65
N SER A 226 -28.55 -0.62 5.40
CA SER A 226 -28.81 0.82 5.61
C SER A 226 -27.51 1.60 5.53
N GLN A 227 -27.30 2.28 4.41
CA GLN A 227 -26.01 2.84 4.00
C GLN A 227 -24.89 1.81 4.12
N PRO A 228 -24.93 0.72 3.33
CA PRO A 228 -23.83 -0.24 3.29
C PRO A 228 -22.57 0.46 2.77
N LEU A 229 -21.49 0.44 3.55
CA LEU A 229 -20.27 1.19 3.27
C LEU A 229 -19.16 0.30 2.71
N ASP A 230 -18.95 -0.88 3.27
CA ASP A 230 -17.89 -1.79 2.85
C ASP A 230 -18.32 -3.25 2.95
N LEU A 231 -17.65 -4.11 2.17
CA LEU A 231 -17.90 -5.55 2.13
C LEU A 231 -16.61 -6.38 2.11
N HIS A 232 -16.66 -7.50 2.83
CA HIS A 232 -15.65 -8.55 2.76
C HIS A 232 -16.27 -9.85 2.27
N MET A 233 -15.98 -10.21 1.03
CA MET A 233 -16.38 -11.43 0.34
C MET A 233 -15.42 -12.55 0.68
N PHE A 234 -15.96 -13.73 0.94
CA PHE A 234 -15.18 -14.90 1.29
C PHE A 234 -15.86 -16.16 0.77
N LYS A 235 -15.05 -17.20 0.59
CA LYS A 235 -15.55 -18.53 0.21
C LYS A 235 -15.52 -19.43 1.44
N ASN A 236 -16.58 -20.20 1.65
CA ASN A 236 -16.61 -21.28 2.63
C ASN A 236 -17.06 -22.55 1.90
N GLN A 237 -16.16 -23.53 1.82
CA GLN A 237 -16.33 -24.69 0.94
C GLN A 237 -16.51 -24.23 -0.52
N ASP A 238 -17.60 -24.62 -1.18
CA ASP A 238 -17.88 -24.28 -2.57
C ASP A 238 -18.77 -23.05 -2.74
N GLU A 239 -19.25 -22.44 -1.66
CA GLU A 239 -20.18 -21.32 -1.70
C GLU A 239 -19.51 -19.99 -1.35
N TRP A 240 -20.05 -18.92 -1.95
CA TRP A 240 -19.63 -17.56 -1.70
C TRP A 240 -20.51 -16.88 -0.67
N TYR A 241 -19.89 -16.01 0.13
CA TYR A 241 -20.52 -15.23 1.18
C TYR A 241 -19.93 -13.83 1.22
N GLY A 242 -20.59 -12.91 1.91
CA GLY A 242 -20.06 -11.57 2.17
C GLY A 242 -20.47 -11.06 3.53
N LEU A 243 -19.60 -10.29 4.19
CA LEU A 243 -19.94 -9.48 5.35
C LEU A 243 -20.02 -8.03 4.92
N VAL A 244 -21.14 -7.36 5.16
CA VAL A 244 -21.37 -5.96 4.82
C VAL A 244 -21.53 -5.15 6.09
N VAL A 245 -20.83 -4.03 6.22
CA VAL A 245 -21.04 -3.08 7.31
C VAL A 245 -22.03 -1.99 6.90
N ASN A 246 -23.01 -1.73 7.76
CA ASN A 246 -24.08 -0.77 7.52
C ASN A 246 -23.92 0.45 8.45
N GLY A 247 -23.62 1.61 7.86
CA GLY A 247 -23.29 2.82 8.59
C GLY A 247 -24.44 3.34 9.47
N LEU A 248 -25.67 3.40 8.94
CA LEU A 248 -26.75 4.14 9.63
C LEU A 248 -27.50 3.35 10.69
N ASN A 249 -27.64 2.03 10.52
CA ASN A 249 -28.27 1.17 11.51
C ASN A 249 -27.25 0.44 12.40
N ASN A 250 -25.96 0.70 12.23
CA ASN A 250 -24.87 0.14 13.02
C ASN A 250 -24.86 -1.39 13.07
N THR A 251 -25.13 -2.04 11.93
CA THR A 251 -25.21 -3.51 11.85
C THR A 251 -24.23 -4.12 10.87
N VAL A 252 -24.02 -5.43 11.00
CA VAL A 252 -23.39 -6.25 9.95
C VAL A 252 -24.45 -7.10 9.27
N THR A 253 -24.47 -7.11 7.94
CA THR A 253 -25.29 -8.03 7.15
C THR A 253 -24.41 -9.13 6.57
N ARG A 254 -24.75 -10.40 6.79
CA ARG A 254 -24.11 -11.52 6.10
C ARG A 254 -24.91 -11.91 4.87
N LEU A 255 -24.28 -11.80 3.71
CA LEU A 255 -24.78 -12.26 2.42
C LEU A 255 -24.42 -13.73 2.21
N ALA A 256 -25.33 -14.50 1.65
CA ALA A 256 -25.10 -15.87 1.19
C ALA A 256 -25.44 -15.96 -0.29
N PHE A 257 -24.43 -16.31 -1.08
CA PHE A 257 -24.55 -16.65 -2.49
C PHE A 257 -24.57 -18.17 -2.63
N THR A 258 -24.68 -18.64 -3.86
CA THR A 258 -24.46 -20.06 -4.16
C THR A 258 -22.97 -20.31 -4.46
N ASN A 259 -22.66 -21.38 -5.18
CA ASN A 259 -21.33 -21.59 -5.75
C ASN A 259 -20.96 -20.61 -6.88
N ASN A 260 -21.94 -19.85 -7.38
CA ASN A 260 -21.75 -18.80 -8.37
C ASN A 260 -22.64 -17.57 -8.08
N PHE A 261 -22.52 -16.55 -8.95
CA PHE A 261 -23.21 -15.26 -8.86
C PHE A 261 -24.39 -15.13 -9.84
N SER A 262 -24.98 -16.22 -10.30
CA SER A 262 -26.11 -16.19 -11.25
C SER A 262 -27.44 -15.88 -10.58
N ASN A 263 -27.62 -16.36 -9.35
CA ASN A 263 -28.83 -16.18 -8.57
C ASN A 263 -28.74 -14.95 -7.66
N THR A 264 -29.88 -14.35 -7.34
CA THR A 264 -29.98 -13.32 -6.30
C THR A 264 -29.56 -13.93 -4.96
N PRO A 265 -28.60 -13.33 -4.23
CA PRO A 265 -28.20 -13.83 -2.91
C PRO A 265 -29.28 -13.61 -1.87
N THR A 266 -29.16 -14.32 -0.75
CA THR A 266 -29.93 -14.05 0.47
C THR A 266 -29.06 -13.27 1.47
N GLY A 267 -29.67 -12.70 2.51
CA GLY A 267 -28.89 -12.06 3.56
C GLY A 267 -29.59 -12.02 4.90
N VAL A 268 -28.77 -12.05 5.94
CA VAL A 268 -29.18 -12.02 7.35
C VAL A 268 -28.52 -10.83 8.02
N ASN A 269 -29.31 -9.94 8.61
CA ASN A 269 -28.79 -8.89 9.47
C ASN A 269 -28.39 -9.51 10.81
N LEU A 270 -27.10 -9.43 11.15
CA LEU A 270 -26.53 -10.00 12.38
C LEU A 270 -26.64 -9.04 13.58
N GLY A 271 -27.18 -7.84 13.39
CA GLY A 271 -27.32 -6.81 14.40
C GLY A 271 -26.04 -6.02 14.66
N ASN A 272 -26.05 -5.25 15.75
CA ASN A 272 -24.88 -4.52 16.23
C ASN A 272 -24.02 -5.43 17.11
N ILE A 273 -22.80 -5.72 16.65
CA ILE A 273 -21.88 -6.66 17.29
C ILE A 273 -20.59 -5.92 17.59
N GLY A 274 -20.17 -5.91 18.86
CA GLY A 274 -18.94 -5.19 19.25
C GLY A 274 -19.11 -3.67 19.30
N ASN A 275 -20.31 -3.19 19.67
CA ASN A 275 -20.66 -1.78 19.85
C ASN A 275 -20.25 -0.93 18.64
N LEU A 276 -20.76 -1.30 17.46
CA LEU A 276 -20.53 -0.59 16.23
C LEU A 276 -21.16 0.80 16.28
N GLU A 277 -20.46 1.78 15.74
CA GLU A 277 -20.90 3.17 15.65
C GLU A 277 -20.46 3.76 14.30
N TYR A 278 -21.39 3.81 13.35
CA TYR A 278 -21.14 4.14 11.96
C TYR A 278 -19.99 3.31 11.36
N PRO A 279 -20.13 1.96 11.29
CA PRO A 279 -19.06 1.09 10.82
C PRO A 279 -18.77 1.35 9.33
N THR A 280 -17.50 1.58 9.00
CA THR A 280 -17.05 2.11 7.69
C THR A 280 -16.29 1.11 6.83
N GLY A 281 -15.48 0.24 7.44
CA GLY A 281 -14.61 -0.71 6.75
C GLY A 281 -14.52 -2.03 7.51
N ILE A 282 -14.31 -3.13 6.79
CA ILE A 282 -14.28 -4.48 7.37
C ILE A 282 -13.24 -5.39 6.70
N CYS A 283 -12.40 -6.04 7.51
CA CYS A 283 -11.47 -7.05 7.02
C CYS A 283 -11.49 -8.28 7.91
N ALA A 284 -11.77 -9.45 7.30
CA ALA A 284 -11.67 -10.74 7.99
C ALA A 284 -10.29 -11.37 7.81
N VAL A 285 -9.80 -12.00 8.88
CA VAL A 285 -8.54 -12.71 8.92
C VAL A 285 -8.68 -13.92 9.86
N SER A 286 -8.09 -15.05 9.48
CA SER A 286 -7.96 -16.21 10.37
C SER A 286 -6.57 -16.31 10.93
N ASN A 287 -6.43 -16.73 12.19
CA ASN A 287 -5.17 -17.14 12.81
C ASN A 287 -5.37 -18.47 13.53
N ASN A 288 -4.55 -19.47 13.23
CA ASN A 288 -4.64 -20.82 13.83
C ASN A 288 -6.07 -21.42 13.79
N GLY A 289 -6.75 -21.27 12.65
CA GLY A 289 -8.11 -21.80 12.45
C GLY A 289 -9.24 -21.00 13.13
N SER A 290 -8.92 -19.91 13.83
CA SER A 290 -9.92 -18.99 14.39
C SER A 290 -10.07 -17.75 13.53
N TRP A 291 -11.29 -17.46 13.11
CA TRP A 291 -11.68 -16.33 12.28
C TRP A 291 -12.08 -15.12 13.13
N HIS A 292 -11.58 -13.97 12.72
CA HIS A 292 -11.92 -12.67 13.28
C HIS A 292 -12.20 -11.69 12.14
N ALA A 293 -13.13 -10.76 12.34
CA ALA A 293 -13.28 -9.59 11.46
C ALA A 293 -13.02 -8.32 12.25
N PHE A 294 -12.24 -7.42 11.70
CA PHE A 294 -11.98 -6.11 12.29
C PHE A 294 -12.76 -5.06 11.54
N VAL A 295 -13.47 -4.21 12.29
CA VAL A 295 -14.40 -3.21 11.77
C VAL A 295 -13.99 -1.83 12.26
N THR A 296 -13.72 -0.92 11.34
CA THR A 296 -13.49 0.49 11.68
C THR A 296 -14.80 1.21 11.92
N ASN A 297 -14.88 2.04 12.94
CA ASN A 297 -16.06 2.82 13.30
C ASN A 297 -15.79 4.30 13.07
N GLY A 298 -16.52 4.90 12.14
CA GLY A 298 -16.43 6.32 11.81
C GLY A 298 -17.13 7.23 12.84
N GLY A 299 -17.87 6.66 13.79
CA GLY A 299 -18.65 7.35 14.82
C GLY A 299 -19.94 7.99 14.29
N ASN A 300 -19.86 8.69 13.18
CA ASN A 300 -21.01 9.23 12.45
C ASN A 300 -20.58 9.62 11.03
N SER A 301 -21.50 10.18 10.24
CA SER A 301 -21.24 10.65 8.87
C SER A 301 -20.44 11.96 8.79
N SER A 302 -20.18 12.64 9.92
CA SER A 302 -19.34 13.83 10.00
C SER A 302 -17.87 13.44 10.15
N ARG A 303 -17.05 13.93 9.22
CA ARG A 303 -15.59 13.67 9.17
C ARG A 303 -14.77 14.49 10.17
N VAL A 304 -15.43 15.12 11.15
CA VAL A 304 -14.79 16.03 12.12
C VAL A 304 -15.17 15.78 13.58
N THR A 305 -16.24 15.03 13.84
CA THR A 305 -16.68 14.68 15.20
C THR A 305 -17.07 13.22 15.29
N GLY A 306 -17.02 12.62 16.47
CA GLY A 306 -17.53 11.26 16.69
C GLY A 306 -16.62 10.44 17.58
N ASN A 307 -17.15 9.30 18.02
CA ASN A 307 -16.40 8.30 18.75
C ASN A 307 -15.78 7.32 17.75
N TYR A 308 -14.49 7.50 17.47
CA TYR A 308 -13.76 6.70 16.48
C TYR A 308 -13.14 5.49 17.16
N THR A 309 -13.55 4.29 16.77
CA THR A 309 -13.09 3.05 17.41
C THR A 309 -12.78 1.95 16.40
N LEU A 310 -12.05 0.93 16.84
CA LEU A 310 -11.90 -0.34 16.15
C LEU A 310 -12.71 -1.41 16.91
N SER A 311 -13.53 -2.18 16.22
CA SER A 311 -14.23 -3.33 16.80
C SER A 311 -13.68 -4.63 16.22
N ARG A 312 -13.61 -5.69 17.02
CA ARG A 312 -13.30 -7.05 16.56
C ARG A 312 -14.53 -7.93 16.74
N LEU A 313 -14.85 -8.70 15.72
CA LEU A 313 -15.89 -9.71 15.70
C LEU A 313 -15.24 -11.09 15.69
N ASP A 314 -15.56 -11.93 16.67
CA ASP A 314 -14.96 -13.23 16.91
C ASP A 314 -15.90 -14.32 16.40
N PHE A 315 -15.53 -14.98 15.31
CA PHE A 315 -16.35 -16.01 14.65
C PHE A 315 -15.94 -17.44 15.04
N GLY A 316 -14.79 -17.64 15.68
CA GLY A 316 -14.28 -18.97 15.99
C GLY A 316 -13.93 -19.75 14.71
N SER A 317 -14.35 -21.00 14.57
CA SER A 317 -13.89 -21.88 13.49
C SER A 317 -14.37 -21.52 12.07
N SER A 318 -15.37 -20.66 11.91
CA SER A 318 -15.91 -20.27 10.60
C SER A 318 -16.60 -18.92 10.65
N LEU A 319 -16.43 -18.09 9.60
CA LEU A 319 -17.18 -16.83 9.40
C LEU A 319 -18.70 -17.01 9.28
N LEU A 320 -19.20 -18.25 9.19
CA LEU A 320 -20.63 -18.56 9.19
C LEU A 320 -21.22 -18.68 10.60
N ASN A 321 -20.39 -18.79 11.64
CA ASN A 321 -20.85 -18.79 13.02
C ASN A 321 -21.50 -17.45 13.38
N ILE A 322 -22.25 -17.42 14.49
CA ILE A 322 -22.74 -16.16 15.09
C ILE A 322 -21.56 -15.58 15.88
N PRO A 323 -21.05 -14.38 15.54
CA PRO A 323 -19.89 -13.85 16.22
C PRO A 323 -20.24 -13.18 17.55
N THR A 324 -19.28 -13.15 18.47
CA THR A 324 -19.26 -12.20 19.59
C THR A 324 -18.45 -10.96 19.20
N GLY A 325 -18.58 -9.84 19.91
CA GLY A 325 -17.86 -8.61 19.56
C GLY A 325 -17.19 -7.92 20.74
N VAL A 326 -16.02 -7.32 20.47
CA VAL A 326 -15.24 -6.52 21.41
C VAL A 326 -14.91 -5.17 20.77
N ASN A 327 -15.22 -4.07 21.44
CA ASN A 327 -14.77 -2.75 21.02
C ASN A 327 -13.38 -2.48 21.62
N LEU A 328 -12.37 -2.30 20.76
CA LEU A 328 -10.96 -2.10 21.11
C LEU A 328 -10.62 -0.62 21.39
N GLY A 329 -11.61 0.27 21.31
CA GLY A 329 -11.48 1.70 21.55
C GLY A 329 -10.78 2.46 20.42
N GLY A 330 -10.43 3.72 20.69
CA GLY A 330 -9.86 4.65 19.71
C GLY A 330 -8.34 4.56 19.51
N LEU A 331 -7.70 3.50 20.00
CA LEU A 331 -6.25 3.27 19.89
C LEU A 331 -5.44 4.51 20.30
N GLY A 332 -5.59 4.92 21.57
CA GLY A 332 -4.92 6.11 22.11
C GLY A 332 -5.33 7.43 21.44
N GLY A 333 -6.48 7.48 20.75
CA GLY A 333 -6.94 8.66 20.00
C GLY A 333 -6.34 8.78 18.60
N THR A 334 -5.66 7.75 18.11
CA THR A 334 -5.01 7.73 16.79
C THR A 334 -6.02 7.52 15.66
N LEU A 335 -7.16 6.89 15.94
CA LEU A 335 -8.27 6.78 14.98
C LEU A 335 -8.99 8.12 14.85
N ARG A 336 -9.13 8.60 13.61
CA ARG A 336 -9.79 9.86 13.28
C ARG A 336 -10.68 9.68 12.05
N HIS A 337 -11.94 9.36 12.30
CA HIS A 337 -12.91 8.96 11.28
C HIS A 337 -12.31 7.89 10.33
N PRO A 338 -11.92 6.71 10.85
CA PRO A 338 -11.33 5.66 10.05
C PRO A 338 -12.32 5.21 8.97
N ARG A 339 -11.82 4.96 7.75
CA ARG A 339 -12.63 4.70 6.56
C ARG A 339 -12.57 3.26 6.10
N ASP A 340 -11.40 2.66 6.17
CA ASP A 340 -11.18 1.29 5.74
C ASP A 340 -10.01 0.68 6.52
N ILE A 341 -9.97 -0.65 6.56
CA ILE A 341 -8.92 -1.45 7.17
C ILE A 341 -8.55 -2.60 6.23
N THR A 342 -7.24 -2.83 6.07
CA THR A 342 -6.73 -4.08 5.50
C THR A 342 -5.82 -4.77 6.50
N ILE A 343 -5.89 -6.09 6.57
CA ILE A 343 -5.00 -6.91 7.39
C ILE A 343 -4.19 -7.80 6.46
N LEU A 344 -2.88 -7.73 6.63
CA LEU A 344 -1.89 -8.38 5.79
C LEU A 344 -1.06 -9.33 6.65
N ARG A 345 -0.74 -10.49 6.10
CA ARG A 345 0.29 -11.38 6.64
C ARG A 345 1.57 -11.17 5.83
N SER A 346 2.61 -10.69 6.48
CA SER A 346 3.95 -10.62 5.90
C SER A 346 4.86 -11.51 6.75
N CYS A 347 5.27 -12.66 6.19
CA CYS A 347 5.95 -13.71 6.95
C CYS A 347 5.17 -14.08 8.22
N ASP A 348 5.85 -14.11 9.37
CA ASP A 348 5.25 -14.39 10.67
C ASP A 348 4.76 -13.11 11.34
N GLN A 349 4.26 -12.11 10.60
CA GLN A 349 3.65 -10.93 11.20
C GLN A 349 2.28 -10.65 10.59
N ILE A 350 1.29 -10.54 11.49
CA ILE A 350 -0.02 -9.99 11.16
C ILE A 350 0.04 -8.47 11.43
N THR A 351 -0.11 -7.70 10.35
CA THR A 351 -0.10 -6.24 10.37
C THR A 351 -1.42 -5.72 9.80
N GLY A 352 -1.95 -4.64 10.36
CA GLY A 352 -3.09 -3.93 9.81
C GLY A 352 -2.71 -2.54 9.32
N LEU A 353 -3.43 -2.04 8.31
CA LEU A 353 -3.39 -0.65 7.90
C LEU A 353 -4.81 -0.10 7.93
N ILE A 354 -5.00 1.02 8.62
CA ILE A 354 -6.25 1.77 8.66
C ILE A 354 -6.03 3.11 7.97
N VAL A 355 -6.94 3.51 7.10
CA VAL A 355 -6.95 4.85 6.51
C VAL A 355 -7.91 5.76 7.28
N ASN A 356 -7.39 6.86 7.83
CA ASN A 356 -8.19 7.90 8.49
C ASN A 356 -8.68 8.93 7.47
N GLY A 357 -9.99 9.18 7.49
CA GLY A 357 -10.66 10.12 6.61
C GLY A 357 -10.96 11.47 7.24
N TYR A 358 -10.35 11.83 8.37
CA TYR A 358 -10.62 13.11 9.04
C TYR A 358 -10.41 14.31 8.11
N MET A 359 -11.34 15.26 8.14
CA MET A 359 -11.29 16.42 7.24
C MET A 359 -10.04 17.26 7.51
N ASN A 360 -9.25 17.54 6.47
CA ASN A 360 -7.99 18.30 6.52
C ASN A 360 -6.86 17.67 7.34
N ALA A 361 -7.01 16.43 7.81
CA ALA A 361 -5.95 15.68 8.49
C ALA A 361 -6.07 14.16 8.24
N PRO A 362 -6.07 13.71 6.97
CA PRO A 362 -6.02 12.29 6.67
C PRO A 362 -4.69 11.70 7.14
N SER A 363 -4.70 10.44 7.57
CA SER A 363 -3.49 9.72 7.95
C SER A 363 -3.65 8.22 7.71
N VAL A 364 -2.55 7.48 7.79
CA VAL A 364 -2.58 6.02 7.81
C VAL A 364 -2.14 5.58 9.19
N VAL A 365 -2.85 4.62 9.77
CA VAL A 365 -2.48 4.00 11.05
C VAL A 365 -2.03 2.58 10.77
N GLN A 366 -0.85 2.25 11.23
CA GLN A 366 -0.35 0.89 11.22
C GLN A 366 -0.71 0.19 12.54
N LEU A 367 -1.19 -1.04 12.43
CA LEU A 367 -1.42 -1.95 13.54
C LEU A 367 -0.41 -3.08 13.49
N ASN A 368 0.16 -3.44 14.64
CA ASN A 368 0.92 -4.66 14.82
C ASN A 368 0.22 -5.52 15.87
N PHE A 369 -0.29 -6.66 15.42
CA PHE A 369 -1.02 -7.63 16.24
C PHE A 369 -0.09 -8.56 17.04
N ASN A 370 1.22 -8.54 16.81
CA ASN A 370 2.18 -9.47 17.44
C ASN A 370 1.75 -10.94 17.28
N ASN A 371 1.10 -11.27 16.15
CA ASN A 371 0.47 -12.55 15.84
C ASN A 371 -0.62 -13.03 16.80
N ASP A 372 -1.12 -12.14 17.65
CA ASP A 372 -2.28 -12.37 18.50
C ASP A 372 -3.42 -11.45 18.06
N LEU A 373 -4.48 -12.05 17.53
CA LEU A 373 -5.68 -11.31 17.12
C LEU A 373 -6.61 -11.00 18.30
N LEU A 374 -6.40 -11.61 19.48
CA LEU A 374 -7.27 -11.48 20.65
C LEU A 374 -6.89 -10.30 21.56
N SER A 375 -5.62 -9.93 21.61
CA SER A 375 -5.17 -8.73 22.31
C SER A 375 -5.42 -7.46 21.48
N SER A 376 -5.49 -6.31 22.15
CA SER A 376 -5.45 -5.02 21.44
C SER A 376 -4.10 -4.86 20.73
N PRO A 377 -4.07 -4.51 19.44
CA PRO A 377 -2.82 -4.34 18.72
C PRO A 377 -2.04 -3.13 19.23
N SER A 378 -0.73 -3.18 19.10
CA SER A 378 0.10 -1.97 19.13
C SER A 378 -0.09 -1.16 17.85
N PHE A 379 0.11 0.16 17.90
CA PHE A 379 -0.21 1.04 16.78
C PHE A 379 0.75 2.22 16.64
N SER A 380 0.85 2.73 15.41
CA SER A 380 1.57 3.97 15.08
C SER A 380 0.85 4.70 13.95
N SER A 381 0.77 6.04 14.04
CA SER A 381 0.40 6.85 12.87
C SER A 381 1.62 6.96 11.96
N LEU A 382 1.41 6.75 10.66
CA LEU A 382 2.41 6.91 9.60
C LEU A 382 2.37 8.30 8.98
#